data_AF-A0A7X8ZVA2-F1
#
_entry.id   AF-A0A7X8ZVA2-F1
#
_cell.length_a   1.000
_cell.length_b   1.000
_cell.length_c   1.000
_cell.angle_alpha   90.00
_cell.angle_beta   90.00
_cell.angle_gamma   90.00
#
_symmetry.space_group_name_H-M   'P 1'
#
loop_
_entity.id
_entity.type
_entity.pdbx_description
1 polymer ?
#
loop_
_entity_poly.entity_id
_entity_poly.type
_entity_poly.pdbx_seq_one_letter_code
_entity_poly.pdbx_strand_id
1 'polypeptide(L)'
;DLPVVSSTLYESVKYQDGINYVENTGFEGVYSAMTGVVVRIAKDEQRKYSITIKGYDNREYEYRNLESIDFGLYSFVPEEAIIGRASKSGETYTFALIIRESGKPVDFYAICED
;
A
#
# COMPACT_ATOMS: atom_id res chain seq x y z
N ASP A 1 -6.31 -7.38 20.74
CA ASP A 1 -5.44 -7.75 19.61
C ASP A 1 -5.58 -6.70 18.54
N LEU A 2 -4.45 -6.09 18.15
CA LEU A 2 -4.44 -5.21 16.99
C LEU A 2 -4.51 -6.11 15.74
N PRO A 3 -5.22 -5.71 14.68
CA PRO A 3 -5.19 -6.45 13.42
C PRO A 3 -3.75 -6.50 12.88
N VAL A 4 -3.39 -7.65 12.33
CA VAL A 4 -2.04 -8.00 11.90
C VAL A 4 -2.03 -8.18 10.39
N VAL A 5 -1.01 -7.63 9.73
CA VAL A 5 -0.85 -7.75 8.28
C VAL A 5 -0.21 -9.08 7.93
N SER A 6 -0.75 -9.77 6.91
CA SER A 6 -0.12 -11.00 6.39
C SER A 6 1.26 -10.72 5.79
N SER A 7 2.29 -11.43 6.27
CA SER A 7 3.66 -11.35 5.74
C SER A 7 3.78 -11.81 4.27
N THR A 8 2.77 -12.54 3.79
CA THR A 8 2.68 -13.10 2.43
C THR A 8 1.77 -12.31 1.49
N LEU A 9 1.26 -11.14 1.93
CA LEU A 9 0.39 -10.28 1.12
C LEU A 9 1.03 -9.88 -0.22
N TYR A 10 2.35 -9.74 -0.24
CA TYR A 10 3.13 -9.41 -1.43
C TYR A 10 4.26 -10.42 -1.62
N GLU A 11 4.65 -10.65 -2.88
CA GLU A 11 5.70 -11.60 -3.23
C GLU A 11 7.09 -11.15 -2.74
N SER A 12 7.42 -9.87 -2.92
CA SER A 12 8.68 -9.29 -2.48
C SER A 12 8.49 -7.86 -1.98
N VAL A 13 9.07 -7.57 -0.81
CA VAL A 13 9.11 -6.23 -0.24
C VAL A 13 10.54 -5.88 0.18
N LYS A 14 11.06 -4.77 -0.32
CA LYS A 14 12.38 -4.23 0.09
C LYS A 14 12.21 -2.89 0.78
N TYR A 15 12.62 -2.81 2.05
CA TYR A 15 12.63 -1.55 2.79
C TYR A 15 13.93 -0.77 2.53
N GLN A 16 13.80 0.47 2.04
CA GLN A 16 14.93 1.37 1.81
C GLN A 16 14.47 2.83 1.98
N ASP A 17 15.24 3.62 2.75
CA ASP A 17 15.01 5.06 2.93
C ASP A 17 13.58 5.46 3.36
N GLY A 18 12.95 4.60 4.18
CA GLY A 18 11.59 4.83 4.69
C GLY A 18 10.46 4.41 3.74
N ILE A 19 10.79 3.69 2.67
CA ILE A 19 9.86 3.21 1.65
C ILE A 19 9.94 1.69 1.55
N ASN A 20 8.79 1.03 1.53
CA ASN A 20 8.67 -0.39 1.21
C ASN A 20 8.40 -0.50 -0.30
N TYR A 21 9.41 -0.90 -1.07
CA TYR A 21 9.27 -1.15 -2.50
C TYR A 21 8.71 -2.55 -2.70
N VAL A 22 7.54 -2.63 -3.35
CA VAL A 22 6.81 -3.89 -3.52
C VAL A 22 6.87 -4.34 -4.97
N GLU A 23 7.10 -5.64 -5.15
CA GLU A 23 7.13 -6.31 -6.46
C GLU A 23 6.23 -7.54 -6.43
N ASN A 24 5.37 -7.69 -7.44
CA ASN A 24 4.54 -8.89 -7.66
C ASN A 24 4.67 -9.34 -9.12
N THR A 25 4.90 -10.63 -9.34
CA THR A 25 5.01 -11.22 -10.68
C THR A 25 3.63 -11.64 -11.18
N GLY A 26 3.23 -11.19 -12.38
CA GLY A 26 2.00 -11.67 -13.04
C GLY A 26 0.67 -11.22 -12.42
N PHE A 27 0.67 -10.40 -11.37
CA PHE A 27 -0.55 -9.86 -10.74
C PHE A 27 -0.46 -8.32 -10.58
N GLU A 28 -1.41 -7.60 -11.18
CA GLU A 28 -1.40 -6.13 -11.21
C GLU A 28 -2.08 -5.45 -10.02
N GLY A 29 -2.90 -6.20 -9.26
CA GLY A 29 -3.69 -5.66 -8.17
C GLY A 29 -2.82 -5.23 -6.99
N VAL A 30 -3.10 -4.04 -6.45
CA VAL A 30 -2.51 -3.58 -5.18
C VAL A 30 -3.51 -3.83 -4.08
N TYR A 31 -3.12 -4.62 -3.08
CA TYR A 31 -3.97 -4.91 -1.93
C TYR A 31 -3.84 -3.82 -0.85
N SER A 32 -4.90 -3.61 -0.08
CA SER A 32 -4.79 -2.85 1.17
C SER A 32 -4.14 -3.73 2.23
N ALA A 33 -3.02 -3.28 2.79
CA ALA A 33 -2.33 -3.94 3.90
C ALA A 33 -3.08 -3.85 5.22
N MET A 34 -4.04 -2.93 5.38
CA MET A 34 -4.76 -2.76 6.63
C MET A 34 -6.15 -2.20 6.36
N THR A 35 -7.14 -2.70 7.11
CA THR A 35 -8.49 -2.14 7.08
C THR A 35 -8.44 -0.68 7.55
N GLY A 36 -9.11 0.22 6.84
CA GLY A 36 -9.11 1.64 7.20
C GLY A 36 -10.00 2.52 6.35
N VAL A 37 -9.72 3.83 6.36
CA VAL A 37 -10.45 4.84 5.59
C VAL A 37 -9.51 5.61 4.67
N VAL A 38 -9.91 5.86 3.43
CA VAL A 38 -9.16 6.71 2.51
C VAL A 38 -9.16 8.16 2.98
N VAL A 39 -7.99 8.69 3.32
CA VAL A 39 -7.82 10.06 3.84
C VAL A 39 -7.17 11.01 2.85
N ARG A 40 -6.54 10.50 1.80
CA ARG A 40 -5.94 11.32 0.73
C ARG A 40 -5.85 10.55 -0.56
N ILE A 41 -6.12 11.24 -1.67
CA ILE A 41 -5.83 10.79 -3.03
C ILE A 41 -5.06 11.92 -3.70
N ALA A 42 -3.99 11.58 -4.42
CA ALA A 42 -3.26 12.53 -5.24
C ALA A 42 -2.89 11.91 -6.59
N LYS A 43 -2.53 12.77 -7.52
CA LYS A 43 -2.02 12.39 -8.84
C LYS A 43 -0.80 13.23 -9.15
N ASP A 44 0.30 12.61 -9.53
CA ASP A 44 1.54 13.31 -9.85
C ASP A 44 1.55 13.84 -11.30
N GLU A 45 2.62 14.57 -11.65
CA GLU A 45 2.82 15.14 -12.98
C GLU A 45 2.88 14.07 -14.09
N GLN A 46 3.29 12.85 -13.74
CA GLN A 46 3.37 11.68 -14.63
C GLN A 46 2.04 10.92 -14.70
N ARG A 47 0.98 11.47 -14.11
CA ARG A 47 -0.37 10.91 -14.05
C ARG A 47 -0.45 9.60 -13.26
N LYS A 48 0.49 9.32 -12.37
CA LYS A 48 0.42 8.22 -11.42
C LYS A 48 -0.36 8.63 -10.19
N TYR A 49 -1.15 7.70 -9.68
CA TYR A 49 -1.96 7.91 -8.49
C TYR A 49 -1.21 7.55 -7.23
N SER A 50 -1.57 8.24 -6.14
CA SER A 50 -1.35 7.77 -4.79
C SER A 50 -2.64 7.78 -3.98
N ILE A 51 -2.78 6.80 -3.10
CA ILE A 51 -3.91 6.67 -2.17
C ILE A 51 -3.33 6.48 -0.76
N THR A 52 -3.85 7.23 0.21
CA THR A 52 -3.45 7.11 1.62
C THR A 52 -4.64 6.61 2.43
N ILE A 53 -4.45 5.50 3.13
CA ILE A 53 -5.43 4.86 4.01
C ILE A 53 -4.98 5.07 5.45
N LYS A 54 -5.86 5.62 6.30
CA LYS A 54 -5.67 5.63 7.75
C LYS A 54 -6.20 4.31 8.30
N GLY A 55 -5.30 3.45 8.74
CA GLY A 55 -5.62 2.12 9.28
C GLY A 55 -6.24 2.20 10.67
N TYR A 56 -6.99 1.16 11.03
CA TYR A 56 -7.56 1.00 12.39
C TYR A 56 -6.49 0.80 13.46
N ASP A 57 -5.29 0.40 13.07
CA ASP A 57 -4.10 0.29 13.90
C ASP A 57 -3.42 1.64 14.18
N ASN A 58 -4.05 2.75 13.76
CA ASN A 58 -3.54 4.11 13.84
C ASN A 58 -2.34 4.44 12.93
N ARG A 59 -1.95 3.56 12.01
CA ARG A 59 -0.91 3.84 11.01
C ARG A 59 -1.50 4.45 9.75
N GLU A 60 -0.64 5.12 8.98
CA GLU A 60 -1.00 5.62 7.65
C GLU A 60 -0.28 4.80 6.59
N TYR A 61 -1.05 4.32 5.62
CA TYR A 61 -0.57 3.49 4.52
C TYR A 61 -0.73 4.27 3.22
N GLU A 62 0.37 4.76 2.69
CA GLU A 62 0.40 5.49 1.43
C GLU A 62 0.95 4.61 0.32
N TYR A 63 0.12 4.31 -0.67
CA TYR A 63 0.45 3.54 -1.86
C TYR A 63 0.69 4.53 -3.00
N ARG A 64 1.86 4.47 -3.66
CA ARG A 64 2.27 5.39 -4.73
C ARG A 64 2.61 4.65 -6.01
N ASN A 65 2.71 5.40 -7.11
CA ASN A 65 3.05 4.92 -8.44
C ASN A 65 1.99 3.98 -9.03
N LEU A 66 0.71 4.23 -8.70
CA LEU A 66 -0.41 3.43 -9.19
C LEU A 66 -0.92 3.95 -10.54
N GLU A 67 -1.36 3.05 -11.41
CA GLU A 67 -1.99 3.38 -12.70
C GLU A 67 -3.46 3.76 -12.56
N SER A 68 -4.13 3.19 -11.56
CA SER A 68 -5.53 3.47 -11.23
C SER A 68 -5.78 3.27 -9.74
N ILE A 69 -6.90 3.78 -9.27
CA ILE A 69 -7.42 3.58 -7.92
C ILE A 69 -8.90 3.18 -8.03
N ASP A 70 -9.33 2.28 -7.15
CA ASP A 70 -10.68 1.71 -7.16
C ASP A 70 -11.57 2.27 -6.04
N PHE A 71 -10.97 3.07 -5.13
CA PHE A 71 -11.67 3.73 -4.01
C PHE A 71 -11.59 5.25 -4.09
N GLY A 72 -12.68 5.90 -3.68
CA GLY A 72 -12.77 7.35 -3.52
C GLY A 72 -12.36 7.82 -2.12
N LEU A 73 -12.20 9.14 -1.97
CA LEU A 73 -11.92 9.76 -0.67
C LEU A 73 -13.04 9.42 0.35
N TYR A 74 -12.66 9.16 1.59
CA TYR A 74 -13.54 8.75 2.70
C TYR A 74 -14.20 7.38 2.56
N SER A 75 -13.83 6.58 1.56
CA SER A 75 -14.29 5.19 1.46
C SER A 75 -13.69 4.35 2.58
N PHE A 76 -14.49 3.44 3.13
CA PHE A 76 -14.00 2.34 3.95
C PHE A 76 -13.35 1.28 3.05
N VAL A 77 -12.15 0.83 3.43
CA VAL A 77 -11.36 -0.15 2.67
C VAL A 77 -11.07 -1.34 3.57
N PRO A 78 -11.58 -2.54 3.24
CA PRO A 78 -11.17 -3.77 3.91
C PRO A 78 -9.69 -4.09 3.67
N GLU A 79 -9.06 -4.77 4.62
CA GLU A 79 -7.81 -5.47 4.38
C GLU A 79 -7.94 -6.45 3.20
N GLU A 80 -6.86 -6.62 2.43
CA GLU A 80 -6.80 -7.43 1.21
C GLU A 80 -7.79 -7.03 0.11
N ALA A 81 -8.49 -5.89 0.22
CA ALA A 81 -9.22 -5.33 -0.90
C ALA A 81 -8.23 -4.79 -1.96
N ILE A 82 -8.53 -5.01 -3.24
CA ILE A 82 -7.78 -4.40 -4.34
C ILE A 82 -8.12 -2.91 -4.38
N ILE A 83 -7.12 -2.04 -4.14
CA ILE A 83 -7.28 -0.59 -4.07
C ILE A 83 -6.94 0.13 -5.37
N GLY A 84 -6.38 -0.60 -6.34
CA GLY A 84 -5.94 -0.07 -7.61
C GLY A 84 -4.96 -1.00 -8.30
N ARG A 85 -4.28 -0.46 -9.32
CA ARG A 85 -3.33 -1.22 -10.15
C ARG A 85 -1.93 -0.64 -10.06
N ALA A 86 -0.94 -1.50 -9.93
CA ALA A 86 0.48 -1.15 -9.89
C ALA A 86 1.03 -0.85 -11.29
N SER A 87 2.17 -0.17 -11.37
CA SER A 87 2.86 0.06 -12.65
C SER A 87 3.58 -1.20 -13.11
N LYS A 88 3.57 -1.50 -14.42
CA LYS A 88 4.24 -2.69 -15.00
C LYS A 88 5.65 -2.36 -15.48
N SER A 89 6.62 -3.22 -15.18
CA SER A 89 7.99 -3.23 -15.72
C SER A 89 8.41 -4.65 -16.04
N GLY A 90 8.55 -5.00 -17.32
CA GLY A 90 8.72 -6.40 -17.73
C GLY A 90 7.47 -7.20 -17.36
N GLU A 91 7.61 -8.34 -16.68
CA GLU A 91 6.47 -9.12 -16.13
C GLU A 91 6.16 -8.81 -14.66
N THR A 92 6.88 -7.85 -14.08
CA THR A 92 6.77 -7.48 -12.67
C THR A 92 5.94 -6.21 -12.54
N TYR A 93 5.02 -6.21 -11.58
CA TYR A 93 4.24 -5.05 -11.20
C TYR A 93 4.81 -4.45 -9.92
N THR A 94 5.06 -3.14 -9.92
CA THR A 94 5.74 -2.45 -8.83
C THR A 94 4.98 -1.23 -8.34
N PHE A 95 5.08 -1.00 -7.03
CA PHE A 95 4.58 0.18 -6.38
C PHE A 95 5.38 0.47 -5.11
N ALA A 96 5.20 1.67 -4.55
CA ALA A 96 5.81 2.04 -3.28
C ALA A 96 4.75 2.11 -2.18
N LEU A 97 5.02 1.45 -1.06
CA LEU A 97 4.22 1.48 0.15
C LEU A 97 4.99 2.23 1.25
N ILE A 98 4.42 3.32 1.73
CA ILE A 98 4.97 4.09 2.84
C ILE A 98 4.03 3.93 4.02
N ILE A 99 4.55 3.33 5.09
CA ILE A 99 3.82 3.07 6.33
C ILE A 99 4.34 4.06 7.36
N ARG A 100 3.44 4.81 8.00
CA ARG A 100 3.82 5.76 9.06
C ARG A 100 3.14 5.43 10.38
N GLU A 101 3.94 5.26 11.42
CA GLU A 101 3.50 5.18 12.80
C GLU A 101 3.98 6.44 13.53
N SER A 102 3.05 7.24 14.07
CA SER A 102 3.37 8.51 14.72
C SER A 102 4.30 9.42 13.88
N GLY A 103 4.08 9.44 12.56
CA GLY A 103 4.85 10.22 11.58
C GLY A 103 6.19 9.62 11.17
N LYS A 104 6.63 8.49 11.74
CA LYS A 104 7.89 7.83 11.40
C LYS A 104 7.65 6.69 10.41
N PRO A 105 8.51 6.52 9.40
CA PRO A 105 8.40 5.41 8.47
C PRO A 105 8.69 4.07 9.16
N VAL A 106 7.97 3.03 8.74
CA VAL A 106 8.06 1.68 9.29
C VAL A 106 8.25 0.67 8.16
N ASP A 107 9.08 -0.35 8.43
CA ASP A 107 9.26 -1.52 7.57
C ASP A 107 7.99 -2.39 7.59
N PHE A 108 7.53 -2.84 6.43
CA PHE A 108 6.38 -3.73 6.28
C PHE A 108 6.50 -4.99 7.14
N TYR A 109 7.67 -5.64 7.17
CA TYR A 109 7.85 -6.86 7.93
C TYR A 109 7.87 -6.63 9.45
N ALA A 110 8.06 -5.39 9.90
CA ALA A 110 7.98 -5.05 11.33
C ALA A 110 6.53 -4.96 11.85
N ILE A 111 5.53 -4.96 10.96
CA ILE A 111 4.11 -4.92 11.32
C ILE A 111 3.34 -6.20 10.94
N CYS A 112 4.04 -7.20 10.41
CA CYS A 112 3.48 -8.52 10.13
C CYS A 112 3.69 -9.45 11.33
N GLU A 113 2.82 -10.45 11.50
CA GLU A 113 3.14 -11.66 12.29
C GLU A 113 3.23 -12.86 11.33
N ASP A 114 3.95 -13.90 11.77
CA ASP A 114 4.05 -15.20 11.07
C ASP A 114 2.77 -16.03 11.17
#